data_AF-A0A419EYR2-F1
#
_entry.id   AF-A0A419EYR2-F1
#
_cell.length_a   1.000
_cell.length_b   1.000
_cell.length_c   1.000
_cell.angle_alpha   90.00
_cell.angle_beta   90.00
_cell.angle_gamma   90.00
#
_symmetry.space_group_name_H-M   'P 1'
#
loop_
_entity.id
_entity.type
_entity.pdbx_description
1 polymer ?
#
loop_
_entity_poly.entity_id
_entity_poly.type
_entity_poly.pdbx_seq_one_letter_code
_entity_poly.pdbx_strand_id
1 'polypeptide(L)'
;MTTTQAVKEMRLKVQRTFTAFLPVAEERNGACLRCGKCCQFVFRCPFYDGTGCTIYSLRPPQCRKYPRTKEESIVPGCGFTFGE
;
A
#
# COMPACT_ATOMS: atom_id res chain seq x y z
N MET A 1 8.67 12.31 14.46
CA MET A 1 7.57 11.33 14.59
C MET A 1 7.41 11.01 16.07
N THR A 2 6.20 11.08 16.61
CA THR A 2 5.95 10.62 17.99
C THR A 2 5.95 9.09 18.01
N THR A 3 6.40 8.47 19.09
CA THR A 3 6.50 7.00 19.22
C THR A 3 5.18 6.29 18.90
N THR A 4 4.05 6.87 19.32
CA THR A 4 2.70 6.36 19.06
C THR A 4 2.34 6.31 17.57
N GLN A 5 2.76 7.32 16.80
CA GLN A 5 2.50 7.37 15.37
C GLN A 5 3.30 6.30 14.62
N ALA A 6 4.58 6.12 14.96
CA ALA A 6 5.42 5.11 14.34
C ALA A 6 4.88 3.68 14.58
N VAL A 7 4.40 3.40 15.80
CA VAL A 7 3.77 2.10 16.14
C VAL A 7 2.51 1.87 15.31
N LYS A 8 1.65 2.89 15.16
CA LYS A 8 0.44 2.81 14.32
C LYS A 8 0.78 2.52 12.87
N GLU A 9 1.73 3.24 12.29
CA GLU A 9 2.15 3.06 10.89
C GLU A 9 2.78 1.67 10.66
N MET A 10 3.60 1.21 11.59
CA MET A 10 4.18 -0.14 11.55
C MET A 10 3.09 -1.21 11.59
N ARG A 11 2.11 -1.09 12.50
CA ARG A 11 0.98 -2.02 12.58
C ARG A 11 0.23 -2.11 11.26
N LEU A 12 -0.01 -0.99 10.59
CA LEU A 12 -0.71 -0.94 9.30
C LEU A 12 0.12 -1.61 8.17
N LYS A 13 1.45 -1.43 8.17
CA LYS A 13 2.36 -2.13 7.24
C LYS A 13 2.32 -3.64 7.44
N VAL A 14 2.34 -4.08 8.70
CA VAL A 14 2.26 -5.49 9.09
C VAL A 14 0.89 -6.07 8.70
N GLN A 15 -0.20 -5.39 9.03
CA GLN A 15 -1.57 -5.79 8.67
C GLN A 15 -1.69 -6.02 7.17
N ARG A 16 -1.28 -5.05 6.34
CA ARG A 16 -1.27 -5.17 4.86
C ARG A 16 -0.52 -6.41 4.35
N THR A 17 0.54 -6.82 5.05
CA THR A 17 1.34 -7.99 4.66
C THR A 17 0.54 -9.28 4.85
N PHE A 18 -0.17 -9.39 5.97
CA PHE A 18 -1.00 -10.55 6.28
C PHE A 18 -2.36 -10.54 5.55
N THR A 19 -3.02 -9.38 5.43
CA THR A 19 -4.31 -9.28 4.74
C THR A 19 -4.18 -9.39 3.21
N ALA A 20 -2.97 -9.43 2.67
CA ALA A 20 -2.70 -9.71 1.26
C ALA A 20 -3.25 -11.07 0.78
N PHE A 21 -3.56 -12.00 1.68
CA PHE A 21 -4.17 -13.28 1.30
C PHE A 21 -5.70 -13.21 1.23
N LEU A 22 -6.32 -12.17 1.79
CA LEU A 22 -7.77 -11.95 1.79
C LEU A 22 -8.26 -11.37 0.45
N PRO A 23 -9.57 -11.46 0.16
CA PRO A 23 -10.18 -10.79 -0.99
C PRO A 23 -10.13 -9.27 -0.86
N VAL A 24 -10.04 -8.63 -2.02
CA VAL A 24 -10.11 -7.17 -2.17
C VAL A 24 -11.56 -6.74 -2.18
N ALA A 25 -11.86 -5.55 -1.63
CA ALA A 25 -13.20 -4.99 -1.63
C ALA A 25 -13.76 -4.91 -3.07
N GLU A 26 -15.04 -5.26 -3.23
CA GLU A 26 -15.70 -5.36 -4.54
C GLU A 26 -15.82 -3.98 -5.20
N GLU A 27 -16.04 -2.95 -4.40
CA GLU A 27 -16.12 -1.55 -4.79
C GLU A 27 -14.75 -0.88 -5.03
N ARG A 28 -13.65 -1.64 -4.91
CA ARG A 28 -12.31 -1.09 -5.17
C ARG A 28 -12.03 -0.98 -6.66
N ASN A 29 -11.88 0.24 -7.12
CA ASN A 29 -11.60 0.58 -8.51
C ASN A 29 -10.22 1.24 -8.68
N GLY A 30 -9.79 1.36 -9.94
CA GLY A 30 -8.55 2.05 -10.32
C GLY A 30 -7.30 1.18 -10.27
N ALA A 31 -6.13 1.83 -10.24
CA ALA A 31 -4.84 1.16 -10.39
C ALA A 31 -3.70 1.88 -9.64
N CYS A 32 -2.60 1.16 -9.44
CA CYS A 32 -1.40 1.76 -8.86
C CYS A 32 -0.78 2.76 -9.85
N LEU A 33 -0.75 4.04 -9.48
CA LEU A 33 -0.16 5.12 -10.29
C LEU A 33 1.37 5.18 -10.22
N ARG A 34 2.02 4.20 -9.58
CA ARG A 34 3.47 4.20 -9.34
C ARG A 34 3.98 5.46 -8.62
N CYS A 35 3.14 6.13 -7.85
CA CYS A 35 3.46 7.39 -7.14
C CYS A 35 4.50 7.26 -6.00
N GLY A 36 5.00 6.05 -5.71
CA GLY A 36 6.06 5.82 -4.73
C GLY A 36 5.68 5.95 -3.25
N LYS A 37 4.50 6.50 -2.91
CA LYS A 37 4.10 6.75 -1.51
C LYS A 37 4.05 5.47 -0.67
N CYS A 38 3.37 4.43 -1.14
CA CYS A 38 3.25 3.16 -0.41
C CYS A 38 4.57 2.33 -0.41
N CYS A 39 5.46 2.60 -1.38
CA CYS A 39 6.81 2.02 -1.46
C CYS A 39 7.75 2.63 -0.42
N GLN A 40 7.49 3.85 0.03
CA GLN A 40 8.29 4.57 1.02
C GLN A 40 7.64 4.58 2.42
N PHE A 41 6.41 4.06 2.54
CA PHE A 41 5.68 4.02 3.80
C PHE A 41 6.41 3.17 4.86
N VAL A 42 6.69 3.77 6.02
CA VAL A 42 7.51 3.27 7.16
C VAL A 42 9.00 3.11 6.84
N PHE A 43 9.33 2.52 5.69
CA PHE A 43 10.71 2.36 5.21
C PHE A 43 10.75 2.42 3.69
N ARG A 44 11.90 2.79 3.14
CA ARG A 44 12.13 2.78 1.70
C ARG A 44 12.24 1.35 1.19
N CYS A 45 11.32 0.95 0.31
CA CYS A 45 11.38 -0.33 -0.38
C CYS A 45 12.67 -0.43 -1.21
N PRO A 46 13.42 -1.55 -1.14
CA PRO A 46 14.66 -1.72 -1.89
C PRO A 46 14.45 -1.73 -3.41
N PHE A 47 13.23 -2.05 -3.87
CA PHE A 47 12.86 -2.06 -5.29
C PHE A 47 12.29 -0.73 -5.80
N TYR A 48 12.40 0.35 -5.02
CA TYR A 48 11.98 1.68 -5.42
C TYR A 48 13.19 2.54 -5.78
N ASP A 49 13.31 2.88 -7.07
CA ASP A 49 14.45 3.64 -7.62
C ASP A 49 14.33 5.16 -7.43
N GLY A 50 13.20 5.65 -6.92
CA GLY A 50 12.92 7.10 -6.80
C GLY A 50 11.87 7.58 -7.80
N THR A 51 11.70 6.88 -8.91
CA THR A 51 10.69 7.17 -9.96
C THR A 51 9.58 6.12 -10.00
N GLY A 52 9.88 4.87 -9.62
CA GLY A 52 8.90 3.79 -9.67
C GLY A 52 9.38 2.49 -9.02
N CYS A 53 8.48 1.53 -8.95
CA CYS A 53 8.81 0.16 -8.56
C CYS A 53 9.47 -0.56 -9.76
N THR A 54 10.68 -1.08 -9.56
CA THR A 54 11.46 -1.80 -10.59
C THR A 54 10.93 -3.21 -10.84
N ILE A 55 10.34 -3.85 -9.84
CA ILE A 55 9.70 -5.18 -9.93
C ILE A 55 8.18 -5.09 -10.14
N TYR A 56 7.68 -4.08 -10.84
CA TYR A 56 6.23 -3.79 -10.88
C TYR A 56 5.37 -4.99 -11.33
N SER A 57 5.84 -5.75 -12.32
CA SER A 57 5.16 -6.95 -12.84
C SER A 57 5.22 -8.14 -11.86
N LEU A 58 6.27 -8.20 -11.03
CA LEU A 58 6.50 -9.27 -10.04
C LEU A 58 6.15 -8.83 -8.62
N ARG A 59 5.35 -7.75 -8.48
CA ARG A 59 5.00 -7.20 -7.17
C ARG A 59 4.49 -8.31 -6.24
N PRO A 60 4.99 -8.37 -5.00
CA PRO A 60 4.52 -9.38 -4.07
C PRO A 60 3.05 -9.10 -3.69
N PRO A 61 2.29 -10.09 -3.18
CA PRO A 61 0.84 -9.97 -2.98
C PRO A 61 0.40 -8.72 -2.20
N GLN A 62 1.14 -8.35 -1.16
CA GLN A 62 0.90 -7.15 -0.35
C GLN A 62 1.03 -5.86 -1.16
N CYS A 63 1.77 -5.83 -2.26
CA CYS A 63 1.85 -4.69 -3.17
C CYS A 63 0.79 -4.70 -4.26
N ARG A 64 0.37 -5.88 -4.73
CA ARG A 64 -0.66 -6.01 -5.77
C ARG A 64 -2.06 -5.70 -5.27
N LYS A 65 -2.39 -6.18 -4.06
CA LYS A 65 -3.73 -6.02 -3.47
C LYS A 65 -3.90 -4.76 -2.64
N TYR A 66 -2.85 -3.97 -2.43
CA TYR A 66 -2.95 -2.74 -1.65
C TYR A 66 -3.53 -1.57 -2.45
N PRO A 67 -4.43 -0.76 -1.86
CA PRO A 67 -5.18 -1.03 -0.62
C PRO A 67 -6.28 -2.07 -0.88
N ARG A 68 -6.51 -2.98 0.08
CA ARG A 68 -7.54 -4.02 -0.06
C ARG A 68 -8.93 -3.47 0.20
N THR A 69 -9.06 -2.60 1.21
CA THR A 69 -10.28 -1.87 1.59
C THR A 69 -9.96 -0.39 1.81
N LYS A 70 -10.99 0.44 1.95
CA LYS A 70 -10.87 1.89 2.19
C LYS A 70 -10.07 2.21 3.45
N GLU A 71 -10.24 1.42 4.51
CA GLU A 71 -9.57 1.58 5.80
C GLU A 71 -8.07 1.25 5.72
N GLU A 72 -7.70 0.36 4.80
CA GLU A 72 -6.29 0.04 4.54
C GLU A 72 -5.59 1.12 3.67
N SER A 73 -6.31 2.13 3.16
CA SER A 73 -5.74 3.21 2.34
C SER A 73 -5.00 4.25 3.18
N ILE A 74 -3.86 3.83 3.74
CA ILE A 74 -3.03 4.62 4.66
C ILE A 74 -2.31 5.80 3.98
N VAL A 75 -1.94 5.67 2.70
CA VAL A 75 -1.28 6.75 1.96
C VAL A 75 -2.26 7.45 1.02
N PRO A 76 -2.52 8.76 1.20
CA PRO A 76 -3.43 9.50 0.33
C PRO A 76 -2.84 9.68 -1.08
N GLY A 77 -3.70 9.64 -2.10
CA GLY A 77 -3.34 9.94 -3.48
C GLY A 77 -2.56 8.82 -4.18
N CYS A 78 -2.88 7.55 -3.90
CA CYS A 78 -2.73 6.47 -4.87
C CYS A 78 -3.99 6.44 -5.78
N GLY A 79 -3.91 5.87 -6.97
CA GLY A 79 -5.04 5.86 -7.94
C GLY A 79 -6.11 4.81 -7.68
N PHE A 80 -6.30 4.40 -6.43
CA PHE A 80 -7.38 3.49 -6.05
C PHE A 80 -8.50 4.28 -5.40
N THR A 81 -9.73 3.96 -5.78
CA THR A 81 -10.95 4.54 -5.23
C THR A 81 -11.84 3.43 -4.67
N PHE A 82 -12.73 3.81 -3.76
CA PHE A 82 -13.75 2.95 -3.18
C PHE A 82 -15.08 3.65 -3.38
N GLY A 83 -16.16 2.89 -3.61
CA GLY A 83 -17.51 3.44 -3.70
C GLY A 83 -17.88 4.32 -2.52
N GLU A 84 -18.90 5.17 -2.72
CA GLU A 84 -19.46 6.00 -1.65
C GLU A 84 -20.13 5.18 -0.56
#